data_AF-A0A9E7JKL8-F1
#
_entry.id   AF-A0A9E7JKL8-F1
#
_cell.length_a   1.000
_cell.length_b   1.000
_cell.length_c   1.000
_cell.angle_alpha   90.00
_cell.angle_beta   90.00
_cell.angle_gamma   90.00
#
_symmetry.space_group_name_H-M   'P 1'
#
loop_
_entity.id
_entity.type
_entity.pdbx_description
1 polymer ?
#
loop_
_entity_poly.entity_id
_entity_poly.type
_entity_poly.pdbx_seq_one_letter_code
_entity_poly.pdbx_strand_id
1 'polypeptide(L)'
;MKLMARRAQLQHHQCHQHLSLKALHLWKYYKWILWLALFICLFLTTTTTTPTSYSFLFRPLHLKPLLPAKTNPPALVESRKSSSAALPKIYVYELPSRYNKDWLSNSRCDSHLFASEVAIHEALLGYPGRAVDPNEADFFFVPVYVSCNFSTPNGFPSLHHARPLLSSAVDFVSSHLPFWNLSHGRDHVFVASHDYGACFHAMEDVAIADGIPEFMKRSIILQTFGVRPPHPCQQAEHVLIPPYVPPDIEDEWPAPEKARRDIFVFFRGKMEVRPKNVSGRFYSK
;
A
#
# COMPACT_ATOMS: atom_id res chain seq x y z
N MET A 1 98.62 11.20 -13.40
CA MET A 1 97.21 11.46 -13.81
C MET A 1 96.52 10.12 -14.09
N LYS A 2 95.24 9.97 -13.69
CA LYS A 2 94.39 8.74 -13.74
C LYS A 2 94.58 7.71 -12.61
N LEU A 3 94.30 8.07 -11.35
CA LEU A 3 93.88 7.06 -10.35
C LEU A 3 92.91 7.56 -9.26
N MET A 4 92.65 8.86 -9.16
CA MET A 4 91.75 9.43 -8.14
C MET A 4 90.28 9.57 -8.58
N ALA A 5 89.97 9.44 -9.87
CA ALA A 5 88.60 9.64 -10.38
C ALA A 5 87.70 8.39 -10.34
N ARG A 6 88.24 7.17 -10.16
CA ARG A 6 87.44 5.93 -10.18
C ARG A 6 86.78 5.57 -8.84
N ARG A 7 87.26 6.11 -7.72
CA ARG A 7 86.79 5.70 -6.37
C ARG A 7 85.52 6.42 -5.93
N ALA A 8 85.35 7.69 -6.31
CA ALA A 8 84.15 8.47 -6.00
C ALA A 8 82.90 8.00 -6.77
N GLN A 9 83.08 7.49 -8.00
CA GLN A 9 81.99 7.07 -8.86
C GLN A 9 81.38 5.71 -8.46
N LEU A 10 82.17 4.84 -7.81
CA LEU A 10 81.70 3.54 -7.29
C LEU A 10 80.91 3.67 -5.97
N GLN A 11 81.31 4.57 -5.06
CA GLN A 11 80.58 4.82 -3.81
C GLN A 11 79.23 5.51 -4.02
N HIS A 12 79.13 6.42 -5.00
CA HIS A 12 77.87 7.12 -5.30
C HIS A 12 76.82 6.20 -5.94
N HIS A 13 77.25 5.16 -6.68
CA HIS A 13 76.35 4.20 -7.31
C HIS A 13 75.77 3.16 -6.33
N GLN A 14 76.57 2.72 -5.34
CA GLN A 14 76.12 1.80 -4.29
C GLN A 14 75.12 2.44 -3.31
N CYS A 15 75.27 3.73 -3.00
CA CYS A 15 74.33 4.44 -2.11
C CYS A 15 72.94 4.63 -2.77
N HIS A 16 72.90 4.95 -4.06
CA HIS A 16 71.63 5.10 -4.80
C HIS A 16 70.89 3.77 -5.02
N GLN A 17 71.60 2.66 -5.22
CA GLN A 17 70.96 1.34 -5.34
C GLN A 17 70.35 0.85 -4.01
N HIS A 18 70.99 1.15 -2.87
CA HIS A 18 70.50 0.73 -1.56
C HIS A 18 69.28 1.56 -1.08
N LEU A 19 69.17 2.84 -1.47
CA LEU A 19 67.98 3.66 -1.22
C LEU A 19 66.79 3.25 -2.12
N SER A 20 67.07 2.89 -3.38
CA SER A 20 66.06 2.43 -4.36
C SER A 20 65.40 1.11 -3.95
N LEU A 21 66.19 0.14 -3.45
CA LEU A 21 65.67 -1.18 -3.04
C LEU A 21 64.74 -1.10 -1.82
N LYS A 22 65.04 -0.19 -0.86
CA LYS A 22 64.19 0.04 0.32
C LYS A 22 62.87 0.75 -0.04
N ALA A 23 62.90 1.69 -0.98
CA ALA A 23 61.70 2.37 -1.47
C ALA A 23 60.78 1.42 -2.26
N LEU A 24 61.34 0.47 -3.01
CA LEU A 24 60.57 -0.54 -3.75
C LEU A 24 59.89 -1.55 -2.81
N HIS A 25 60.55 -1.92 -1.70
CA HIS A 25 59.98 -2.83 -0.71
C HIS A 25 58.81 -2.18 0.03
N LEU A 26 58.93 -0.91 0.43
CA LEU A 26 57.84 -0.15 1.07
C LEU A 26 56.62 0.02 0.15
N TRP A 27 56.84 0.20 -1.16
CA TRP A 27 55.76 0.31 -2.15
C TRP A 27 55.05 -1.02 -2.45
N LYS A 28 55.65 -2.18 -2.10
CA LYS A 28 54.98 -3.48 -2.24
C LYS A 28 53.96 -3.74 -1.14
N TYR A 29 54.16 -3.16 0.05
CA TYR A 29 53.33 -3.42 1.23
C TYR A 29 52.43 -2.25 1.65
N TYR A 30 52.56 -1.05 1.06
CA TYR A 30 51.69 0.08 1.45
C TYR A 30 50.19 -0.22 1.27
N LYS A 31 49.79 -0.96 0.22
CA LYS A 31 48.38 -1.35 0.03
C LYS A 31 47.89 -2.23 1.19
N TRP A 32 48.71 -3.17 1.65
CA TRP A 32 48.38 -4.03 2.79
C TRP A 32 48.33 -3.26 4.11
N ILE A 33 49.24 -2.30 4.30
CA ILE A 33 49.22 -1.41 5.47
C ILE A 33 47.97 -0.51 5.46
N LEU A 34 47.57 -0.01 4.29
CA LEU A 34 46.39 0.84 4.13
C LEU A 34 45.09 0.05 4.36
N TRP A 35 45.04 -1.21 3.91
CA TRP A 35 43.94 -2.14 4.20
C TRP A 35 43.89 -2.54 5.68
N LEU A 36 45.03 -2.79 6.32
CA LEU A 36 45.10 -3.08 7.75
C LEU A 36 44.65 -1.87 8.59
N ALA A 37 45.07 -0.65 8.22
CA ALA A 37 44.63 0.58 8.87
C ALA A 37 43.12 0.81 8.70
N LEU A 38 42.56 0.55 7.51
CA LEU A 38 41.12 0.63 7.25
C LEU A 38 40.34 -0.38 8.11
N PHE A 39 40.83 -1.61 8.20
CA PHE A 39 40.23 -2.67 9.02
C PHE A 39 40.25 -2.32 10.52
N ILE A 40 41.38 -1.79 11.01
CA ILE A 40 41.52 -1.33 12.40
C ILE A 40 40.58 -0.14 12.67
N CYS A 41 40.46 0.82 11.75
CA CYS A 41 39.50 1.92 11.86
C CYS A 41 38.05 1.43 11.91
N LEU A 42 37.66 0.45 11.09
CA LEU A 42 36.31 -0.15 11.10
C LEU A 42 36.04 -0.97 12.39
N PHE A 43 37.05 -1.58 12.99
CA PHE A 43 36.94 -2.27 14.28
C PHE A 43 36.91 -1.32 15.48
N LEU A 44 37.60 -0.18 15.41
CA LEU A 44 37.57 0.87 16.44
C LEU A 44 36.29 1.71 16.40
N THR A 45 35.66 1.88 15.22
CA THR A 45 34.35 2.56 15.10
C THR A 45 33.18 1.67 15.52
N THR A 46 33.33 0.34 15.52
CA THR A 46 32.32 -0.59 16.03
C THR A 46 32.41 -0.82 17.54
N THR A 47 33.47 -0.32 18.20
CA THR A 47 33.69 -0.46 19.66
C THR A 47 33.54 0.85 20.44
N THR A 48 33.15 1.95 19.77
CA THR A 48 32.87 3.26 20.38
C THR A 48 31.42 3.72 20.13
N THR A 49 30.46 2.82 20.34
CA THR A 49 29.10 3.21 20.72
C THR A 49 28.89 2.77 22.16
N THR A 50 29.29 3.65 23.08
CA THR A 50 28.74 3.63 24.44
C THR A 50 27.22 3.67 24.33
N PRO A 51 26.47 2.76 25.00
CA PRO A 51 25.05 2.96 25.13
C PRO A 51 24.91 4.21 25.99
N THR A 52 24.54 5.33 25.38
CA THR A 52 24.07 6.48 26.13
C THR A 52 22.78 6.02 26.77
N SER A 53 22.88 5.61 28.04
CA SER A 53 21.76 5.46 28.94
C SER A 53 21.13 6.84 29.10
N TYR A 54 20.27 7.21 28.14
CA TYR A 54 19.25 8.21 28.37
C TYR A 54 18.27 7.57 29.34
N SER A 55 18.53 7.77 30.63
CA SER A 55 17.52 7.68 31.66
C SER A 55 16.47 8.74 31.33
N PHE A 56 15.52 8.40 30.46
CA PHE A 56 14.23 9.05 30.42
C PHE A 56 13.59 8.72 31.77
N LEU A 57 13.77 9.64 32.73
CA LEU A 57 12.86 9.76 33.84
C LEU A 57 11.48 9.98 33.22
N PHE A 58 10.73 8.89 33.05
CA PHE A 58 9.30 8.93 32.84
C PHE A 58 8.70 9.59 34.07
N ARG A 59 8.62 10.92 34.05
CA ARG A 59 7.62 11.62 34.82
C ARG A 59 6.30 11.25 34.13
N PRO A 60 5.39 10.50 34.78
CA PRO A 60 4.09 10.26 34.19
C PRO A 60 3.43 11.63 34.11
N LEU A 61 3.37 12.20 32.91
CA LEU A 61 2.38 13.22 32.62
C LEU A 61 1.05 12.54 32.89
N HIS A 62 0.36 13.01 33.92
CA HIS A 62 -1.00 12.61 34.23
C HIS A 62 -1.90 13.15 33.12
N LEU A 63 -1.86 12.49 31.95
CA LEU A 63 -2.88 12.64 30.93
C LEU A 63 -4.14 12.07 31.54
N LYS A 64 -5.02 12.97 31.97
CA LYS A 64 -6.43 12.63 32.13
C LYS A 64 -6.86 11.97 30.81
N PRO A 65 -7.41 10.75 30.83
CA PRO A 65 -8.06 10.21 29.66
C PRO A 65 -9.24 11.15 29.40
N LEU A 66 -9.11 12.06 28.43
CA LEU A 66 -10.30 12.50 27.71
C LEU A 66 -10.72 11.29 26.92
N LEU A 67 -11.54 10.45 27.56
CA LEU A 67 -12.50 9.63 26.85
C LEU A 67 -13.11 10.54 25.79
N PRO A 68 -13.06 10.19 24.49
CA PRO A 68 -13.86 10.92 23.53
C PRO A 68 -15.28 10.86 24.08
N ALA A 69 -15.82 12.02 24.46
CA ALA A 69 -17.23 12.15 24.69
C ALA A 69 -17.92 11.53 23.49
N LYS A 70 -19.05 10.87 23.75
CA LYS A 70 -19.93 10.23 22.76
C LYS A 70 -20.49 11.28 21.81
N THR A 71 -19.64 11.94 21.05
CA THR A 71 -19.97 12.83 19.96
C THR A 71 -19.90 11.94 18.74
N ASN A 72 -21.08 11.53 18.28
CA ASN A 72 -21.24 10.97 16.95
C ASN A 72 -20.40 11.82 15.97
N PRO A 73 -19.60 11.20 15.08
CA PRO A 73 -18.86 11.95 14.08
C PRO A 73 -19.83 12.92 13.37
N PRO A 74 -19.41 14.18 13.09
CA PRO A 74 -20.29 15.20 12.51
C PRO A 74 -21.10 14.70 11.32
N ALA A 75 -20.51 13.82 10.49
CA ALA A 75 -21.16 13.16 9.36
C ALA A 75 -22.47 12.40 9.72
N LEU A 76 -22.55 11.76 10.89
CA LEU A 76 -23.77 11.06 11.36
C LEU A 76 -24.77 12.03 12.02
N VAL A 77 -24.32 13.18 12.52
CA VAL A 77 -25.18 14.22 13.11
C VAL A 77 -25.82 15.09 12.03
N GLU A 78 -25.10 15.35 10.95
CA GLU A 78 -25.57 16.18 9.84
C GLU A 78 -26.59 15.44 8.97
N SER A 79 -26.54 14.11 8.91
CA SER A 79 -27.53 13.24 8.27
C SER A 79 -28.95 13.36 8.87
N ARG A 80 -29.09 13.87 10.10
CA ARG A 80 -30.41 14.07 10.74
C ARG A 80 -31.13 15.35 10.32
N LYS A 81 -30.47 16.27 9.62
CA LYS A 81 -31.21 17.29 8.88
C LYS A 81 -31.69 16.62 7.60
N SER A 82 -32.97 16.27 7.55
CA SER A 82 -33.67 15.96 6.31
C SER A 82 -33.46 17.16 5.38
N SER A 83 -32.44 17.10 4.54
CA SER A 83 -32.36 17.96 3.39
C SER A 83 -33.54 17.57 2.52
N SER A 84 -34.42 18.52 2.20
CA SER A 84 -35.45 18.34 1.18
C SER A 84 -34.86 18.19 -0.24
N ALA A 85 -33.54 17.97 -0.35
CA ALA A 85 -32.87 17.66 -1.60
C ALA A 85 -33.32 16.27 -2.04
N ALA A 86 -33.73 16.18 -3.31
CA ALA A 86 -34.02 14.89 -3.91
C ALA A 86 -32.79 13.97 -3.77
N LEU A 87 -33.06 12.68 -3.49
CA LEU A 87 -32.02 11.67 -3.48
C LEU A 87 -31.34 11.61 -4.85
N PRO A 88 -30.00 11.47 -4.92
CA PRO A 88 -29.31 11.32 -6.20
C PRO A 88 -29.81 10.05 -6.90
N LYS A 89 -30.10 10.17 -8.19
CA LYS A 89 -30.52 9.07 -9.04
C LYS A 89 -29.31 8.31 -9.56
N ILE A 90 -29.25 7.01 -9.27
CA ILE A 90 -28.09 6.17 -9.63
C ILE A 90 -28.56 5.07 -10.58
N TYR A 91 -28.05 5.04 -11.80
CA TYR A 91 -28.24 3.92 -12.71
C TYR A 91 -27.18 2.85 -12.45
N VAL A 92 -27.60 1.60 -12.33
CA VAL A 92 -26.69 0.46 -12.17
C VAL A 92 -26.60 -0.26 -13.50
N TYR A 93 -25.41 -0.33 -14.09
CA TYR A 93 -25.22 -1.04 -15.35
C TYR A 93 -25.52 -2.54 -15.21
N GLU A 94 -26.31 -3.05 -16.14
CA GLU A 94 -26.48 -4.50 -16.32
C GLU A 94 -25.31 -5.06 -17.13
N LEU A 95 -24.28 -5.55 -16.43
CA LEU A 95 -23.11 -6.16 -17.04
C LEU A 95 -23.27 -7.69 -17.24
N PRO A 96 -22.64 -8.29 -18.26
CA PRO A 96 -22.50 -9.74 -18.36
C PRO A 96 -21.90 -10.37 -17.10
N SER A 97 -22.31 -11.59 -16.77
CA SER A 97 -21.98 -12.25 -15.49
C SER A 97 -20.48 -12.38 -15.22
N ARG A 98 -19.66 -12.49 -16.27
CA ARG A 98 -18.18 -12.53 -16.19
C ARG A 98 -17.55 -11.33 -15.47
N TYR A 99 -18.24 -10.20 -15.38
CA TYR A 99 -17.75 -9.01 -14.67
C TYR A 99 -18.07 -9.05 -13.17
N ASN A 100 -19.08 -9.81 -12.75
CA ASN A 100 -19.57 -9.84 -11.38
C ASN A 100 -20.01 -11.24 -10.92
N LYS A 101 -21.21 -11.71 -11.31
CA LYS A 101 -21.88 -12.89 -10.77
C LYS A 101 -21.04 -14.18 -10.84
N ASP A 102 -20.21 -14.35 -11.86
CA ASP A 102 -19.36 -15.55 -12.00
C ASP A 102 -18.33 -15.66 -10.84
N TRP A 103 -17.88 -14.52 -10.30
CA TRP A 103 -16.93 -14.44 -9.20
C TRP A 103 -17.54 -14.82 -7.84
N LEU A 104 -18.87 -14.77 -7.71
CA LEU A 104 -19.59 -15.15 -6.49
C LEU A 104 -19.54 -16.65 -6.20
N SER A 105 -19.02 -17.45 -7.13
CA SER A 105 -18.69 -18.87 -6.88
C SER A 105 -17.69 -19.06 -5.73
N ASN A 106 -16.91 -18.03 -5.39
CA ASN A 106 -16.05 -18.03 -4.22
C ASN A 106 -16.79 -17.44 -3.02
N SER A 107 -17.03 -18.25 -1.99
CA SER A 107 -17.73 -17.78 -0.78
C SER A 107 -17.05 -16.58 -0.11
N ARG A 108 -15.73 -16.37 -0.25
CA ARG A 108 -15.08 -15.18 0.32
C ARG A 108 -15.62 -13.85 -0.20
N CYS A 109 -16.34 -13.84 -1.32
CA CYS A 109 -17.06 -12.67 -1.81
C CYS A 109 -18.23 -12.21 -0.93
N ASP A 110 -18.67 -13.02 0.04
CA ASP A 110 -19.76 -12.69 0.97
C ASP A 110 -19.28 -12.23 2.36
N SER A 111 -18.04 -12.55 2.71
CA SER A 111 -17.55 -12.50 4.09
C SER A 111 -16.19 -11.82 4.25
N HIS A 112 -15.36 -11.79 3.20
CA HIS A 112 -14.04 -11.20 3.29
C HIS A 112 -14.11 -9.67 3.33
N LEU A 113 -13.10 -9.03 3.92
CA LEU A 113 -13.01 -7.56 4.01
C LEU A 113 -13.02 -6.82 2.66
N PHE A 114 -12.80 -7.55 1.55
CA PHE A 114 -12.81 -7.04 0.18
C PHE A 114 -14.17 -7.23 -0.52
N ALA A 115 -15.17 -7.77 0.18
CA ALA A 115 -16.51 -7.99 -0.36
C ALA A 115 -17.33 -6.68 -0.52
N SER A 116 -16.75 -5.51 -0.28
CA SER A 116 -17.47 -4.24 -0.38
C SER A 116 -17.93 -3.94 -1.81
N GLU A 117 -17.27 -4.49 -2.83
CA GLU A 117 -17.73 -4.45 -4.23
C GLU A 117 -19.12 -5.09 -4.38
N VAL A 118 -19.33 -6.26 -3.76
CA VAL A 118 -20.60 -6.99 -3.78
C VAL A 118 -21.63 -6.27 -2.92
N ALA A 119 -21.27 -5.92 -1.69
CA ALA A 119 -22.18 -5.29 -0.74
C ALA A 119 -22.74 -3.95 -1.23
N ILE A 120 -21.90 -3.11 -1.86
CA ILE A 120 -22.35 -1.84 -2.43
C ILE A 120 -23.26 -2.08 -3.63
N HIS A 121 -22.94 -3.05 -4.49
CA HIS A 121 -23.79 -3.38 -5.62
C HIS A 121 -25.19 -3.84 -5.17
N GLU A 122 -25.26 -4.80 -4.24
CA GLU A 122 -26.53 -5.28 -3.65
C GLU A 122 -27.33 -4.14 -3.00
N ALA A 123 -26.65 -3.26 -2.23
CA ALA A 123 -27.28 -2.11 -1.61
C ALA A 123 -27.86 -1.13 -2.65
N LEU A 124 -27.14 -0.88 -3.75
CA LEU A 124 -27.59 -0.01 -4.82
C LEU A 124 -28.75 -0.60 -5.62
N LEU A 125 -28.88 -1.93 -5.72
CA LEU A 125 -30.04 -2.58 -6.36
C LEU A 125 -31.33 -2.32 -5.57
N GLY A 126 -31.25 -2.26 -4.23
CA GLY A 126 -32.36 -1.94 -3.33
C GLY A 126 -32.52 -0.45 -2.98
N TYR A 127 -31.65 0.41 -3.51
CA TYR A 127 -31.64 1.84 -3.18
C TYR A 127 -32.88 2.57 -3.74
N PRO A 128 -33.63 3.36 -2.92
CA PRO A 128 -34.83 4.06 -3.38
C PRO A 128 -34.62 5.05 -4.53
N GLY A 129 -33.41 5.60 -4.66
CA GLY A 129 -33.03 6.47 -5.77
C GLY A 129 -32.42 5.72 -6.97
N ARG A 130 -32.57 4.40 -7.08
CA ARG A 130 -32.08 3.65 -8.24
C ARG A 130 -32.85 4.08 -9.49
N ALA A 131 -32.14 4.63 -10.47
CA ALA A 131 -32.71 5.01 -11.75
C ALA A 131 -33.01 3.74 -12.57
N VAL A 132 -34.24 3.65 -13.08
CA VAL A 132 -34.65 2.61 -14.04
C VAL A 132 -34.29 3.06 -15.45
N ASP A 133 -34.60 4.32 -15.79
CA ASP A 133 -34.17 4.95 -17.04
C ASP A 133 -32.80 5.63 -16.84
N PRO A 134 -31.75 5.24 -17.58
CA PRO A 134 -30.45 5.86 -17.46
C PRO A 134 -30.43 7.35 -17.88
N ASN A 135 -31.42 7.84 -18.64
CA ASN A 135 -31.53 9.26 -18.98
C ASN A 135 -31.89 10.15 -17.78
N GLU A 136 -32.41 9.56 -16.71
CA GLU A 136 -32.75 10.28 -15.48
C GLU A 136 -31.65 10.16 -14.42
N ALA A 137 -30.54 9.48 -14.71
CA ALA A 137 -29.50 9.22 -13.74
C ALA A 137 -28.55 10.41 -13.57
N ASP A 138 -28.21 10.72 -12.31
CA ASP A 138 -27.16 11.67 -11.96
C ASP A 138 -25.78 10.99 -11.95
N PHE A 139 -25.75 9.69 -11.61
CA PHE A 139 -24.53 8.88 -11.54
C PHE A 139 -24.76 7.47 -12.11
N PHE A 140 -23.67 6.84 -12.54
CA PHE A 140 -23.66 5.52 -13.16
C PHE A 140 -22.75 4.58 -12.39
N PHE A 141 -23.31 3.55 -11.76
CA PHE A 141 -22.53 2.53 -11.05
C PHE A 141 -22.13 1.39 -11.98
N VAL A 142 -20.84 1.05 -11.99
CA VAL A 142 -20.25 -0.02 -12.83
C VAL A 142 -19.87 -1.22 -11.95
N PRO A 143 -20.72 -2.27 -11.88
CA PRO A 143 -20.54 -3.36 -10.92
C PRO A 143 -19.53 -4.43 -11.41
N VAL A 144 -18.23 -4.20 -11.15
CA VAL A 144 -17.15 -5.17 -11.47
C VAL A 144 -16.51 -5.68 -10.17
N TYR A 145 -16.43 -7.00 -10.01
CA TYR A 145 -15.96 -7.66 -8.77
C TYR A 145 -14.49 -8.11 -8.88
N VAL A 146 -13.58 -7.16 -9.10
CA VAL A 146 -12.15 -7.47 -9.29
C VAL A 146 -11.48 -8.06 -8.04
N SER A 147 -11.96 -7.75 -6.85
CA SER A 147 -11.37 -8.23 -5.60
C SER A 147 -11.88 -9.61 -5.18
N CYS A 148 -12.82 -10.17 -5.92
CA CYS A 148 -13.37 -11.51 -5.69
C CYS A 148 -12.53 -12.66 -6.28
N ASN A 149 -11.42 -12.36 -6.96
CA ASN A 149 -10.53 -13.38 -7.50
C ASN A 149 -9.49 -13.84 -6.47
N PHE A 150 -9.89 -14.69 -5.52
CA PHE A 150 -8.97 -15.14 -4.48
C PHE A 150 -8.03 -16.26 -4.92
N SER A 151 -6.75 -16.09 -4.60
CA SER A 151 -5.73 -17.14 -4.69
C SER A 151 -6.00 -18.21 -3.63
N THR A 152 -5.93 -19.47 -4.05
CA THR A 152 -6.05 -20.64 -3.17
C THR A 152 -4.86 -20.81 -2.22
N PRO A 153 -3.57 -20.62 -2.61
CA PRO A 153 -2.44 -20.85 -1.72
C PRO A 153 -2.34 -19.94 -0.49
N ASN A 154 -2.76 -18.68 -0.57
CA ASN A 154 -2.51 -17.69 0.49
C ASN A 154 -3.78 -16.98 1.01
N GLY A 155 -4.94 -17.24 0.40
CA GLY A 155 -6.19 -16.67 0.87
C GLY A 155 -6.50 -15.25 0.37
N PHE A 156 -5.56 -14.58 -0.30
CA PHE A 156 -5.67 -13.18 -0.74
C PHE A 156 -6.13 -13.05 -2.19
N PRO A 157 -6.79 -11.94 -2.58
CA PRO A 157 -7.16 -11.68 -3.95
C PRO A 157 -5.94 -11.46 -4.87
N SER A 158 -6.03 -12.04 -6.06
CA SER A 158 -5.11 -11.83 -7.18
C SER A 158 -5.65 -10.74 -8.09
N LEU A 159 -4.95 -9.62 -8.17
CA LEU A 159 -5.41 -8.44 -8.93
C LEU A 159 -4.83 -8.35 -10.34
N HIS A 160 -4.04 -9.33 -10.78
CA HIS A 160 -3.42 -9.30 -12.11
C HIS A 160 -4.45 -9.11 -13.24
N HIS A 161 -5.65 -9.67 -13.06
CA HIS A 161 -6.76 -9.59 -14.00
C HIS A 161 -7.61 -8.30 -13.87
N ALA A 162 -7.43 -7.49 -12.81
CA ALA A 162 -8.34 -6.40 -12.47
C ALA A 162 -8.37 -5.31 -13.56
N ARG A 163 -7.21 -4.83 -13.98
CA ARG A 163 -7.07 -3.77 -15.00
C ARG A 163 -7.69 -4.17 -16.35
N PRO A 164 -7.37 -5.33 -16.95
CA PRO A 164 -8.00 -5.73 -18.22
C PRO A 164 -9.50 -6.01 -18.06
N LEU A 165 -9.96 -6.57 -16.93
CA LEU A 165 -11.39 -6.79 -16.68
C LEU A 165 -12.16 -5.46 -16.63
N LEU A 166 -11.67 -4.48 -15.87
CA LEU A 166 -12.25 -3.14 -15.78
C LEU A 166 -12.23 -2.41 -17.13
N SER A 167 -11.11 -2.46 -17.87
CA SER A 167 -11.03 -1.87 -19.21
C SER A 167 -12.08 -2.46 -20.14
N SER A 168 -12.22 -3.79 -20.17
CA SER A 168 -13.22 -4.44 -21.01
C SER A 168 -14.66 -4.18 -20.56
N ALA A 169 -14.91 -3.90 -19.28
CA ALA A 169 -16.22 -3.47 -18.79
C ALA A 169 -16.54 -2.05 -19.28
N VAL A 170 -15.55 -1.16 -19.27
CA VAL A 170 -15.64 0.18 -19.85
C VAL A 170 -15.93 0.13 -21.36
N ASP A 171 -15.22 -0.71 -22.09
CA ASP A 171 -15.47 -0.94 -23.52
C ASP A 171 -16.89 -1.46 -23.77
N PHE A 172 -17.38 -2.34 -22.90
CA PHE A 172 -18.75 -2.82 -22.95
C PHE A 172 -19.76 -1.68 -22.72
N VAL A 173 -19.68 -0.93 -21.62
CA VAL A 173 -20.68 0.11 -21.32
C VAL A 173 -20.66 1.26 -22.32
N SER A 174 -19.48 1.62 -22.83
CA SER A 174 -19.30 2.68 -23.83
C SER A 174 -19.82 2.33 -25.21
N SER A 175 -19.89 1.04 -25.56
CA SER A 175 -20.46 0.56 -26.82
C SER A 175 -21.98 0.33 -26.77
N HIS A 176 -22.55 0.15 -25.56
CA HIS A 176 -23.97 -0.18 -25.38
C HIS A 176 -24.83 1.02 -25.01
N LEU A 177 -24.30 1.97 -24.23
CA LEU A 177 -25.01 3.19 -23.82
C LEU A 177 -24.13 4.43 -24.00
N PRO A 178 -24.71 5.61 -24.30
CA PRO A 178 -23.93 6.80 -24.65
C PRO A 178 -23.23 7.46 -23.46
N PHE A 179 -23.68 7.20 -22.22
CA PHE A 179 -23.33 7.99 -21.04
C PHE A 179 -21.83 8.00 -20.71
N TRP A 180 -21.16 6.85 -20.85
CA TRP A 180 -19.70 6.80 -20.69
C TRP A 180 -18.98 7.75 -21.66
N ASN A 181 -19.40 7.78 -22.92
CA ASN A 181 -18.77 8.60 -23.95
C ASN A 181 -19.08 10.10 -23.79
N LEU A 182 -20.21 10.45 -23.18
CA LEU A 182 -20.59 11.84 -22.89
C LEU A 182 -19.75 12.43 -21.75
N SER A 183 -19.56 11.65 -20.69
CA SER A 183 -18.88 12.11 -19.47
C SER A 183 -17.40 11.75 -19.42
N HIS A 184 -16.95 10.80 -20.24
CA HIS A 184 -15.65 10.17 -20.14
C HIS A 184 -15.35 9.68 -18.72
N GLY A 185 -16.36 9.05 -18.08
CA GLY A 185 -16.25 8.46 -16.76
C GLY A 185 -16.50 9.41 -15.60
N ARG A 186 -16.74 10.71 -15.81
CA ARG A 186 -16.87 11.73 -14.72
C ARG A 186 -18.01 11.48 -13.75
N ASP A 187 -19.08 10.87 -14.21
CA ASP A 187 -20.28 10.51 -13.44
C ASP A 187 -20.34 8.99 -13.15
N HIS A 188 -19.27 8.25 -13.48
CA HIS A 188 -19.17 6.82 -13.25
C HIS A 188 -18.54 6.52 -11.90
N VAL A 189 -19.17 5.60 -11.17
CA VAL A 189 -18.76 5.16 -9.84
C VAL A 189 -18.22 3.73 -9.92
N PHE A 190 -17.01 3.52 -9.43
CA PHE A 190 -16.38 2.22 -9.28
C PHE A 190 -16.07 1.94 -7.81
N VAL A 191 -15.96 0.65 -7.45
CA VAL A 191 -15.47 0.24 -6.14
C VAL A 191 -14.09 -0.40 -6.32
N ALA A 192 -13.12 0.05 -5.53
CA ALA A 192 -11.78 -0.51 -5.44
C ALA A 192 -11.49 -0.88 -3.99
N SER A 193 -11.91 -2.09 -3.61
CA SER A 193 -11.94 -2.53 -2.22
C SER A 193 -10.60 -3.02 -1.67
N HIS A 194 -9.59 -3.19 -2.53
CA HIS A 194 -8.29 -3.76 -2.17
C HIS A 194 -7.38 -2.79 -1.39
N ASP A 195 -6.33 -3.33 -0.78
CA ASP A 195 -5.32 -2.65 0.05
C ASP A 195 -4.78 -1.32 -0.50
N TYR A 196 -4.49 -1.22 -1.81
CA TYR A 196 -4.02 0.01 -2.47
C TYR A 196 -5.05 0.57 -3.45
N GLY A 197 -6.33 0.28 -3.20
CA GLY A 197 -7.47 0.82 -3.92
C GLY A 197 -7.34 0.69 -5.43
N ALA A 198 -7.54 1.79 -6.13
CA ALA A 198 -7.62 1.83 -7.59
C ALA A 198 -6.29 1.63 -8.35
N CYS A 199 -5.17 1.41 -7.65
CA CYS A 199 -3.95 0.95 -8.31
C CYS A 199 -3.98 -0.56 -8.62
N PHE A 200 -4.81 -1.33 -7.92
CA PHE A 200 -4.98 -2.78 -8.13
C PHE A 200 -3.67 -3.58 -8.05
N HIS A 201 -2.82 -3.27 -7.07
CA HIS A 201 -1.64 -4.06 -6.76
C HIS A 201 -1.49 -4.25 -5.24
N ALA A 202 -0.79 -5.32 -4.79
CA ALA A 202 -0.60 -5.64 -3.37
C ALA A 202 0.74 -5.17 -2.77
N MET A 203 1.65 -4.72 -3.64
CA MET A 203 2.94 -4.10 -3.30
C MET A 203 2.88 -2.61 -3.60
N GLU A 204 3.25 -1.78 -2.63
CA GLU A 204 3.13 -0.31 -2.69
C GLU A 204 3.98 0.31 -3.79
N ASP A 205 5.24 -0.11 -3.93
CA ASP A 205 6.18 0.40 -4.93
C ASP A 205 5.66 0.17 -6.36
N VAL A 206 5.11 -1.02 -6.61
CA VAL A 206 4.48 -1.35 -7.89
C VAL A 206 3.14 -0.62 -8.04
N ALA A 207 2.32 -0.52 -6.98
CA ALA A 207 1.07 0.22 -7.02
C ALA A 207 1.29 1.71 -7.38
N ILE A 208 2.31 2.33 -6.77
CA ILE A 208 2.75 3.69 -7.05
C ILE A 208 3.21 3.82 -8.51
N ALA A 209 3.98 2.86 -9.01
CA ALA A 209 4.48 2.86 -10.38
C ALA A 209 3.34 2.71 -11.41
N ASP A 210 2.37 1.83 -11.14
CA ASP A 210 1.24 1.56 -12.03
C ASP A 210 0.20 2.69 -12.03
N GLY A 211 -0.06 3.28 -10.86
CA GLY A 211 -1.09 4.28 -10.64
C GLY A 211 -2.51 3.80 -10.99
N ILE A 212 -3.45 4.74 -10.93
CA ILE A 212 -4.83 4.51 -11.34
C ILE A 212 -4.88 4.33 -12.88
N PRO A 213 -5.60 3.31 -13.42
CA PRO A 213 -5.82 3.18 -14.85
C PRO A 213 -6.36 4.47 -15.48
N GLU A 214 -5.82 4.86 -16.64
CA GLU A 214 -6.14 6.15 -17.26
C GLU A 214 -7.64 6.36 -17.47
N PHE A 215 -8.36 5.31 -17.88
CA PHE A 215 -9.80 5.34 -18.11
C PHE A 215 -10.64 5.54 -16.83
N MET A 216 -10.06 5.37 -15.63
CA MET A 216 -10.73 5.59 -14.34
C MET A 216 -10.34 6.91 -13.66
N LYS A 217 -9.31 7.62 -14.14
CA LYS A 217 -8.80 8.82 -13.44
C LYS A 217 -9.82 9.95 -13.30
N ARG A 218 -10.83 9.98 -14.18
CA ARG A 218 -11.93 10.95 -14.15
C ARG A 218 -13.12 10.47 -13.33
N SER A 219 -13.16 9.20 -12.96
CA SER A 219 -14.28 8.57 -12.26
C SER A 219 -14.24 8.79 -10.77
N ILE A 220 -15.38 8.51 -10.15
CA ILE A 220 -15.56 8.50 -8.70
C ILE A 220 -15.22 7.11 -8.21
N ILE A 221 -14.25 7.01 -7.30
CA ILE A 221 -13.74 5.73 -6.82
C ILE A 221 -14.06 5.58 -5.34
N LEU A 222 -14.93 4.62 -5.02
CA LEU A 222 -15.15 4.18 -3.65
C LEU A 222 -14.03 3.22 -3.29
N GLN A 223 -13.14 3.59 -2.37
CA GLN A 223 -11.98 2.75 -2.03
C GLN A 223 -11.73 2.65 -0.53
N THR A 224 -11.18 1.53 -0.10
CA THR A 224 -10.78 1.28 1.29
C THR A 224 -9.42 1.88 1.62
N PHE A 225 -8.59 2.11 0.59
CA PHE A 225 -7.30 2.76 0.73
C PHE A 225 -7.46 4.27 0.95
N GLY A 226 -6.93 4.75 2.07
CA GLY A 226 -6.93 6.17 2.41
C GLY A 226 -5.69 6.56 3.19
N VAL A 227 -4.86 7.42 2.60
CA VAL A 227 -3.73 8.09 3.25
C VAL A 227 -3.90 9.60 3.15
N ARG A 228 -3.32 10.34 4.11
CA ARG A 228 -3.36 11.82 4.11
C ARG A 228 -2.37 12.46 3.14
N PRO A 229 -1.11 11.98 3.03
CA PRO A 229 -0.20 12.51 2.04
C PRO A 229 -0.68 12.20 0.62
N PRO A 230 -0.32 13.01 -0.38
CA PRO A 230 -0.59 12.69 -1.78
C PRO A 230 -0.07 11.30 -2.15
N HIS A 231 -0.91 10.48 -2.77
CA HIS A 231 -0.58 9.12 -3.18
C HIS A 231 -1.16 8.84 -4.57
N PRO A 232 -0.41 8.22 -5.52
CA PRO A 232 -0.90 7.94 -6.87
C PRO A 232 -2.24 7.18 -6.92
N CYS A 233 -2.46 6.26 -5.97
CA CYS A 233 -3.70 5.50 -5.85
C CYS A 233 -4.92 6.31 -5.36
N GLN A 234 -4.74 7.59 -5.02
CA GLN A 234 -5.80 8.54 -4.66
C GLN A 234 -5.84 9.74 -5.62
N GLN A 235 -5.14 9.68 -6.76
CA GLN A 235 -5.15 10.74 -7.79
C GLN A 235 -6.37 10.66 -8.72
N ALA A 236 -7.55 10.48 -8.13
CA ALA A 236 -8.87 10.56 -8.76
C ALA A 236 -9.87 11.07 -7.73
N GLU A 237 -11.07 11.44 -8.16
CA GLU A 237 -12.16 11.69 -7.22
C GLU A 237 -12.42 10.41 -6.44
N HIS A 238 -12.33 10.45 -5.12
CA HIS A 238 -12.43 9.23 -4.31
C HIS A 238 -13.17 9.46 -3.01
N VAL A 239 -13.90 8.44 -2.60
CA VAL A 239 -14.60 8.39 -1.33
C VAL A 239 -14.04 7.21 -0.55
N LEU A 240 -13.56 7.49 0.66
CA LEU A 240 -13.08 6.46 1.56
C LEU A 240 -14.26 5.68 2.12
N ILE A 241 -14.28 4.37 1.86
CA ILE A 241 -15.27 3.44 2.42
C ILE A 241 -14.60 2.50 3.42
N PRO A 242 -15.31 2.04 4.46
CA PRO A 242 -14.77 1.01 5.33
C PRO A 242 -14.62 -0.32 4.58
N PRO A 243 -13.69 -1.19 5.00
CA PRO A 243 -13.70 -2.60 4.57
C PRO A 243 -15.05 -3.25 4.91
N TYR A 244 -15.41 -4.28 4.14
CA TYR A 244 -16.65 -4.99 4.39
C TYR A 244 -16.60 -5.75 5.72
N VAL A 245 -17.72 -5.72 6.43
CA VAL A 245 -17.95 -6.44 7.67
C VAL A 245 -19.29 -7.17 7.52
N PRO A 246 -19.32 -8.51 7.67
CA PRO A 246 -20.56 -9.28 7.60
C PRO A 246 -21.56 -8.83 8.68
N PRO A 247 -22.87 -8.81 8.39
CA PRO A 247 -23.88 -8.34 9.33
C PRO A 247 -24.02 -9.23 10.58
N ASP A 248 -23.69 -10.51 10.46
CA ASP A 248 -23.71 -11.53 11.52
C ASP A 248 -22.47 -11.49 12.43
N ILE A 249 -21.51 -10.58 12.16
CA ILE A 249 -20.29 -10.51 12.97
C ILE A 249 -20.58 -10.17 14.44
N GLU A 250 -21.68 -9.46 14.73
CA GLU A 250 -22.03 -9.10 16.11
C GLU A 250 -22.45 -10.31 16.95
N ASP A 251 -22.97 -11.37 16.30
CA ASP A 251 -23.35 -12.62 16.97
C ASP A 251 -22.11 -13.41 17.38
N GLU A 252 -21.07 -13.43 16.55
CA GLU A 252 -19.82 -14.07 16.88
C GLU A 252 -18.94 -13.19 17.80
N TRP A 253 -18.86 -11.89 17.49
CA TRP A 253 -17.90 -10.93 18.07
C TRP A 253 -18.68 -9.70 18.57
N PRO A 254 -19.34 -9.80 19.74
CA PRO A 254 -20.13 -8.71 20.29
C PRO A 254 -19.27 -7.49 20.57
N ALA A 255 -19.91 -6.32 20.49
CA ALA A 255 -19.28 -5.03 20.72
C ALA A 255 -18.40 -5.07 22.00
N PRO A 256 -17.19 -4.48 21.95
CA PRO A 256 -16.22 -4.48 23.06
C PRO A 256 -16.82 -4.18 24.43
N GLU A 257 -17.79 -3.26 24.47
CA GLU A 257 -18.45 -2.76 25.68
C GLU A 257 -19.46 -3.75 26.26
N LYS A 258 -19.97 -4.68 25.44
CA LYS A 258 -20.95 -5.71 25.83
C LYS A 258 -20.29 -7.04 26.22
N ALA A 259 -19.04 -7.24 25.84
CA ALA A 259 -18.30 -8.49 26.07
C ALA A 259 -17.47 -8.43 27.37
N ARG A 260 -17.52 -9.49 28.18
CA ARG A 260 -16.56 -9.67 29.29
C ARG A 260 -15.21 -10.05 28.69
N ARG A 261 -14.22 -9.15 28.78
CA ARG A 261 -12.89 -9.37 28.23
C ARG A 261 -11.93 -9.86 29.31
N ASP A 262 -11.43 -11.08 29.13
CA ASP A 262 -10.38 -11.65 29.99
C ASP A 262 -8.97 -11.20 29.56
N ILE A 263 -8.87 -10.64 28.34
CA ILE A 263 -7.63 -10.11 27.74
C ILE A 263 -7.78 -8.60 27.56
N PHE A 264 -6.91 -7.82 28.23
CA PHE A 264 -6.91 -6.36 28.20
C PHE A 264 -6.46 -5.80 26.84
N VAL A 265 -5.40 -6.36 26.24
CA VAL A 265 -4.94 -6.02 24.89
C VAL A 265 -4.37 -7.27 24.22
N PHE A 266 -4.73 -7.49 22.96
CA PHE A 266 -4.17 -8.53 22.10
C PHE A 266 -3.57 -7.88 20.86
N PHE A 267 -2.28 -8.12 20.62
CA PHE A 267 -1.62 -7.67 19.40
C PHE A 267 -1.53 -8.85 18.42
N ARG A 268 -2.19 -8.69 17.27
CA ARG A 268 -2.03 -9.56 16.11
C ARG A 268 -1.65 -8.67 14.93
N GLY A 269 -0.52 -8.97 14.31
CA GLY A 269 0.01 -8.22 13.20
C GLY A 269 0.94 -9.07 12.36
N LYS A 270 1.07 -8.73 11.09
CA LYS A 270 2.03 -9.35 10.18
C LYS A 270 3.38 -8.67 10.37
N MET A 271 4.43 -9.43 10.64
CA MET A 271 5.79 -8.91 10.61
C MET A 271 6.10 -8.56 9.15
N GLU A 272 6.52 -7.32 8.86
CA GLU A 272 6.85 -6.91 7.49
C GLU A 272 8.36 -7.03 7.26
N VAL A 273 8.76 -7.96 6.39
CA VAL A 273 10.14 -8.04 5.89
C VAL A 273 10.29 -7.06 4.72
N ARG A 274 11.44 -6.38 4.61
CA ARG A 274 11.80 -5.61 3.41
C ARG A 274 12.87 -6.37 2.60
N PRO A 275 12.61 -6.70 1.31
CA PRO A 275 11.40 -6.40 0.55
C PRO A 275 10.18 -7.25 0.98
N LYS A 276 8.98 -6.71 0.74
CA LYS A 276 7.70 -7.29 1.21
C LYS A 276 7.49 -8.67 0.59
N ASN A 277 7.47 -9.70 1.44
CA ASN A 277 7.24 -11.07 1.00
C ASN A 277 5.73 -11.39 0.99
N VAL A 278 5.11 -11.30 -0.19
CA VAL A 278 3.67 -11.59 -0.38
C VAL A 278 3.36 -13.09 -0.23
N SER A 279 4.35 -13.97 -0.39
CA SER A 279 4.14 -15.43 -0.33
C SER A 279 3.79 -15.95 1.06
N GLY A 280 4.07 -15.19 2.12
CA GLY A 280 3.83 -15.61 3.51
C GLY A 280 4.76 -16.72 4.03
N ARG A 281 5.57 -17.34 3.16
CA ARG A 281 6.42 -18.52 3.46
C ARG A 281 7.55 -18.28 4.48
N PHE A 282 7.85 -17.03 4.80
CA PHE A 282 8.86 -16.70 5.82
C PHE A 282 8.34 -16.83 7.25
N TYR A 283 7.01 -16.82 7.46
CA TYR A 283 6.40 -16.69 8.79
C TYR A 283 5.85 -18.01 9.36
N SER A 284 5.83 -19.08 8.57
CA SER A 284 5.39 -20.41 9.01
C SER A 284 6.39 -21.46 8.54
N LYS A 285 7.22 -21.94 9.47
CA LYS A 285 7.77 -23.30 9.43
C LYS A 285 7.01 -24.12 10.46
#